data_AF-A0A0N4YYM9-F1
#
_entry.id   AF-A0A0N4YYM9-F1
#
_cell.length_a   1.000
_cell.length_b   1.000
_cell.length_c   1.000
_cell.angle_alpha   90.00
_cell.angle_beta   90.00
_cell.angle_gamma   90.00
#
_symmetry.space_group_name_H-M   'P 1'
#
loop_
_entity.id
_entity.type
_entity.pdbx_description
1 polymer ?
#
loop_
_entity_poly.entity_id
_entity_poly.type
_entity_poly.pdbx_seq_one_letter_code
_entity_poly.pdbx_strand_id
1 'polypeptide(L)'
;MFEHAKNIVQKNGSALVAVGLLMLQNPERYKGNIGQMMMVVTDMLNTSVSKKRAPEPSVFIFLTLFVKAYKQSVMNDIKQLLGLLFKTGLSKGLTSVMHEVVNHIPQLQMDVQDGLMKELYMILTGGVLPSKLDPPKKPALPTSTLQVSNVPLTILALDTLGEFDFQRHYLEMFMQYISDGYLLCDSVAVRLAAVRCCAAISKPFVKVFEKVHREHRQWVLALIHGVLKSLVSAVVEDPQVEVRLCVLQCFCEADRAFLSHLAQPEMLQLQFMCLHDEKLEIQEVHLFSIPQGLEQHSARLLTQLTRQSPKFMRPY
;
A
#
# COMPACT_ATOMS: atom_id res chain seq x y z
N MET A 1 -1.98 17.41 -37.54
CA MET A 1 -2.47 17.48 -36.14
C MET A 1 -1.44 16.98 -35.15
N PHE A 2 -0.94 15.73 -35.26
CA PHE A 2 0.09 15.20 -34.35
C PHE A 2 1.40 16.00 -34.36
N GLU A 3 1.97 16.33 -35.53
CA GLU A 3 3.19 17.16 -35.61
C GLU A 3 2.99 18.58 -35.02
N HIS A 4 1.77 19.13 -35.11
CA HIS A 4 1.45 20.41 -34.50
C HIS A 4 1.38 20.30 -32.97
N ALA A 5 0.69 19.28 -32.45
CA ALA A 5 0.65 19.00 -31.01
C ALA A 5 2.05 18.72 -30.44
N LYS A 6 2.88 17.96 -31.16
CA LYS A 6 4.28 17.68 -30.84
C LYS A 6 5.14 18.95 -30.75
N ASN A 7 5.01 19.88 -31.70
CA ASN A 7 5.73 21.16 -31.65
C ASN A 7 5.27 22.05 -30.50
N ILE A 8 4.00 21.92 -30.07
CA ILE A 8 3.47 22.62 -28.91
C ILE A 8 4.01 22.00 -27.61
N VAL A 9 4.20 20.69 -27.52
CA VAL A 9 4.78 20.02 -26.32
C VAL A 9 6.12 20.63 -25.91
N GLN A 10 6.99 20.95 -26.87
CA GLN A 10 8.28 21.60 -26.59
C GLN A 10 8.15 22.99 -25.97
N LYS A 11 6.99 23.64 -26.12
CA LYS A 11 6.71 24.99 -25.61
C LYS A 11 5.72 24.99 -24.44
N ASN A 12 4.93 23.93 -24.29
CA ASN A 12 3.87 23.79 -23.30
C ASN A 12 3.65 22.32 -22.96
N GLY A 13 4.12 21.90 -21.77
CA GLY A 13 4.03 20.51 -21.33
C GLY A 13 2.60 20.01 -21.12
N SER A 14 1.58 20.89 -21.03
CA SER A 14 0.17 20.46 -20.98
C SER A 14 -0.31 19.77 -22.26
N ALA A 15 0.33 20.03 -23.41
CA ALA A 15 0.01 19.37 -24.67
C ALA A 15 0.34 17.86 -24.68
N LEU A 16 1.17 17.39 -23.73
CA LEU A 16 1.48 15.96 -23.58
C LEU A 16 0.22 15.13 -23.35
N VAL A 17 -0.76 15.64 -22.60
CA VAL A 17 -1.99 14.90 -22.32
C VAL A 17 -2.77 14.64 -23.62
N ALA A 18 -2.92 15.67 -24.46
CA ALA A 18 -3.60 15.53 -25.75
C ALA A 18 -2.86 14.56 -26.68
N VAL A 19 -1.53 14.62 -26.72
CA VAL A 19 -0.72 13.66 -27.49
C VAL A 19 -0.89 12.24 -26.97
N GLY A 20 -0.89 12.04 -25.64
CA GLY A 20 -1.12 10.75 -25.00
C GLY A 20 -2.48 10.15 -25.36
N LEU A 21 -3.53 10.98 -25.37
CA LEU A 21 -4.88 10.56 -25.80
C LEU A 21 -4.92 10.16 -27.27
N LEU A 22 -4.26 10.91 -28.16
CA LEU A 22 -4.19 10.56 -29.59
C LEU A 22 -3.46 9.23 -29.82
N MET A 23 -2.36 9.00 -29.10
CA MET A 23 -1.60 7.73 -29.17
C MET A 23 -2.41 6.57 -28.61
N LEU A 24 -3.12 6.77 -27.50
CA LEU A 24 -4.00 5.75 -26.92
C LEU A 24 -5.15 5.38 -27.86
N GLN A 25 -5.77 6.37 -28.52
CA GLN A 25 -6.89 6.13 -29.43
C GLN A 25 -6.45 5.49 -30.75
N ASN A 26 -5.24 5.77 -31.23
CA ASN A 26 -4.73 5.25 -32.52
C ASN A 26 -3.28 4.75 -32.42
N PRO A 27 -3.00 3.65 -31.69
CA PRO A 27 -1.63 3.23 -31.40
C PRO A 27 -0.79 2.92 -32.64
N GLU A 28 -1.34 2.18 -33.61
CA GLU A 28 -0.63 1.76 -34.83
C GLU A 28 -0.21 2.95 -35.70
N ARG A 29 -1.05 3.99 -35.78
CA ARG A 29 -0.77 5.19 -36.58
C ARG A 29 0.46 5.95 -36.07
N TYR A 30 0.68 5.93 -34.76
CA TYR A 30 1.72 6.74 -34.10
C TYR A 30 2.90 5.91 -33.57
N LYS A 31 2.96 4.62 -33.93
CA LYS A 31 4.04 3.71 -33.50
C LYS A 31 5.43 4.20 -33.91
N GLY A 32 5.56 4.81 -35.10
CA GLY A 32 6.81 5.42 -35.56
C GLY A 32 7.27 6.63 -34.74
N ASN A 33 6.40 7.21 -33.91
CA ASN A 33 6.70 8.40 -33.09
C ASN A 33 7.12 8.05 -31.66
N ILE A 34 7.08 6.77 -31.25
CA ILE A 34 7.40 6.30 -29.89
C ILE A 34 8.76 6.84 -29.43
N GLY A 35 9.84 6.57 -30.19
CA GLY A 35 11.20 6.97 -29.79
C GLY A 35 11.35 8.48 -29.61
N GLN A 36 10.73 9.28 -30.48
CA GLN A 36 10.74 10.74 -30.38
C GLN A 36 10.00 11.22 -29.13
N MET A 37 8.83 10.66 -28.83
CA MET A 37 8.07 11.04 -27.63
C MET A 37 8.79 10.62 -26.34
N MET A 38 9.43 9.46 -26.34
CA MET A 38 10.26 9.01 -25.22
C MET A 38 11.45 9.95 -24.98
N MET A 39 12.12 10.42 -26.04
CA MET A 39 13.18 11.43 -25.92
C MET A 39 12.65 12.72 -25.27
N VAL A 40 11.53 13.25 -25.74
CA VAL A 40 10.93 14.49 -25.19
C VAL A 40 10.61 14.33 -23.70
N VAL A 41 9.96 13.23 -23.32
CA VAL A 41 9.63 12.97 -21.90
C VAL A 41 10.89 12.81 -21.05
N THR A 42 11.90 12.11 -21.57
CA THR A 42 13.17 11.92 -20.87
C THR A 42 13.87 13.25 -20.62
N ASP A 43 13.86 14.16 -21.59
CA ASP A 43 14.49 15.48 -21.48
C ASP A 43 13.75 16.39 -20.47
N MET A 44 12.41 16.34 -20.46
CA MET A 44 11.59 17.04 -19.46
C MET A 44 11.84 16.53 -18.04
N LEU A 45 11.95 15.21 -17.87
CA LEU A 45 12.25 14.59 -16.58
C LEU A 45 13.68 14.93 -16.12
N ASN A 46 14.68 14.82 -17.01
CA ASN A 46 16.06 15.22 -16.71
C ASN A 46 16.14 16.69 -16.28
N THR A 47 15.45 17.59 -17.00
CA THR A 47 15.39 19.01 -16.65
C THR A 47 14.80 19.21 -15.25
N SER A 48 13.74 18.47 -14.91
CA SER A 48 13.10 18.55 -13.59
C SER A 48 14.02 18.05 -12.48
N VAL A 49 14.67 16.90 -12.68
CA VAL A 49 15.63 16.30 -11.73
C VAL A 49 16.85 17.21 -11.55
N SER A 50 17.47 17.70 -12.62
CA SER A 50 18.62 18.60 -12.54
C SER A 50 18.31 19.92 -11.85
N LYS A 51 17.10 20.47 -12.06
CA LYS A 51 16.64 21.69 -11.39
C LYS A 51 16.09 21.44 -9.99
N LYS A 52 16.05 20.19 -9.52
CA LYS A 52 15.42 19.77 -8.25
C LYS A 52 13.99 20.28 -8.11
N ARG A 53 13.22 20.21 -9.19
CA ARG A 53 11.81 20.60 -9.24
C ARG A 53 10.94 19.38 -9.46
N ALA A 54 9.72 19.42 -8.94
CA ALA A 54 8.71 18.43 -9.25
C ALA A 54 8.43 18.43 -10.77
N PRO A 55 8.40 17.26 -11.42
CA PRO A 55 7.98 17.17 -12.81
C PRO A 55 6.53 17.64 -12.98
N GLU A 56 6.21 18.14 -14.18
CA GLU A 56 4.84 18.53 -14.50
C GLU A 56 3.89 17.32 -14.46
N PRO A 57 2.68 17.45 -13.89
CA PRO A 57 1.71 16.34 -13.82
C PRO A 57 1.36 15.74 -15.18
N SER A 58 1.39 16.55 -16.25
CA SER A 58 1.14 16.13 -17.62
C SER A 58 2.11 15.05 -18.12
N VAL A 59 3.34 15.02 -17.60
CA VAL A 59 4.34 14.00 -17.94
C VAL A 59 3.90 12.63 -17.45
N PHE A 60 3.47 12.54 -16.19
CA PHE A 60 2.98 11.28 -15.61
C PHE A 60 1.67 10.84 -16.27
N ILE A 61 0.74 11.77 -16.52
CA ILE A 61 -0.51 11.47 -17.22
C ILE A 61 -0.22 10.91 -18.62
N PHE A 62 0.69 11.54 -19.37
CA PHE A 62 1.11 11.03 -20.67
C PHE A 62 1.69 9.63 -20.57
N LEU A 63 2.61 9.37 -19.63
CA LEU A 63 3.21 8.05 -19.45
C LEU A 63 2.17 6.98 -19.11
N THR A 64 1.19 7.29 -18.27
CA THR A 64 0.05 6.40 -17.99
C THR A 64 -0.72 6.06 -19.28
N LEU A 65 -1.09 7.06 -20.09
CA LEU A 65 -1.80 6.83 -21.35
C LEU A 65 -0.94 6.07 -22.37
N PHE A 66 0.36 6.37 -22.41
CA PHE A 66 1.34 5.77 -23.31
C PHE A 66 1.57 4.29 -23.00
N VAL A 67 1.73 3.92 -21.72
CA VAL A 67 1.86 2.52 -21.30
C VAL A 67 0.58 1.74 -21.60
N LYS A 68 -0.60 2.33 -21.39
CA LYS A 68 -1.89 1.73 -21.80
C LYS A 68 -1.98 1.46 -23.30
N ALA A 69 -1.51 2.41 -24.10
CA ALA A 69 -1.56 2.35 -25.55
C ALA A 69 -0.68 1.23 -26.13
N TYR A 70 0.56 1.16 -25.64
CA TYR A 70 1.61 0.35 -26.28
C TYR A 70 1.99 -0.91 -25.50
N LYS A 71 1.66 -1.00 -24.21
CA LYS A 71 1.85 -2.19 -23.37
C LYS A 71 3.28 -2.73 -23.51
N GLN A 72 3.44 -4.03 -23.73
CA GLN A 72 4.75 -4.69 -23.81
C GLN A 72 5.64 -4.19 -24.98
N SER A 73 5.08 -3.53 -26.00
CA SER A 73 5.89 -3.06 -27.14
C SER A 73 6.87 -1.94 -26.78
N VAL A 74 6.66 -1.24 -25.66
CA VAL A 74 7.55 -0.18 -25.13
C VAL A 74 8.31 -0.62 -23.88
N MET A 75 8.38 -1.93 -23.60
CA MET A 75 9.02 -2.46 -22.40
C MET A 75 10.45 -1.94 -22.22
N ASN A 76 11.26 -1.96 -23.28
CA ASN A 76 12.66 -1.52 -23.20
C ASN A 76 12.77 -0.01 -22.94
N ASP A 77 11.93 0.78 -23.59
CA ASP A 77 11.88 2.23 -23.40
C ASP A 77 11.51 2.59 -21.96
N ILE A 78 10.47 1.95 -21.42
CA ILE A 78 10.04 2.15 -20.03
C ILE A 78 11.12 1.68 -19.06
N LYS A 79 11.74 0.51 -19.28
CA LYS A 79 12.80 -0.02 -18.41
C LYS A 79 13.97 0.95 -18.27
N GLN A 80 14.39 1.56 -19.38
CA GLN A 80 15.45 2.58 -19.36
C GLN A 80 15.02 3.85 -18.62
N LEU A 81 13.73 4.20 -18.69
CA LEU A 81 13.17 5.39 -18.04
C LEU A 81 12.95 5.23 -16.53
N LEU A 82 12.73 4.00 -16.03
CA LEU A 82 12.43 3.74 -14.61
C LEU A 82 13.44 4.39 -13.67
N GLY A 83 14.74 4.27 -13.96
CA GLY A 83 15.79 4.85 -13.12
C GLY A 83 15.71 6.37 -13.01
N LEU A 84 15.23 7.06 -14.05
CA LEU A 84 15.00 8.50 -14.03
C LEU A 84 13.69 8.86 -13.31
N LEU A 85 12.63 8.08 -13.50
CA LEU A 85 11.35 8.27 -12.84
C LEU A 85 11.49 8.21 -11.31
N PHE A 86 12.22 7.23 -10.77
CA PHE A 86 12.43 7.15 -9.32
C PHE A 86 13.24 8.31 -8.76
N LYS A 87 14.17 8.91 -9.54
CA LYS A 87 14.90 10.12 -9.13
C LYS A 87 14.00 11.35 -8.98
N THR A 88 12.77 11.32 -9.50
CA THR A 88 11.79 12.40 -9.30
C THR A 88 11.15 12.38 -7.91
N GLY A 89 11.32 11.27 -7.17
CA GLY A 89 10.73 11.04 -5.86
C GLY A 89 9.30 10.50 -5.92
N LEU A 90 8.85 9.93 -4.80
CA LEU A 90 7.50 9.39 -4.67
C LEU A 90 6.44 10.49 -4.86
N SER A 91 5.52 10.26 -5.80
CA SER A 91 4.38 11.14 -6.08
C SER A 91 3.20 10.34 -6.60
N LYS A 92 1.97 10.88 -6.49
CA LYS A 92 0.76 10.23 -7.03
C LYS A 92 0.85 9.95 -8.53
N GLY A 93 1.53 10.83 -9.27
CA GLY A 93 1.79 10.64 -10.70
C GLY A 93 2.71 9.45 -10.95
N LEU A 94 3.81 9.36 -10.20
CA LEU A 94 4.73 8.21 -10.28
C LEU A 94 4.03 6.89 -9.94
N THR A 95 3.28 6.83 -8.83
CA THR A 95 2.59 5.60 -8.41
C THR A 95 1.55 5.17 -9.44
N SER A 96 0.81 6.12 -10.02
CA SER A 96 -0.13 5.85 -11.11
C SER A 96 0.57 5.24 -12.33
N VAL A 97 1.71 5.78 -12.75
CA VAL A 97 2.49 5.20 -13.87
C VAL A 97 2.98 3.80 -13.51
N MET A 98 3.48 3.59 -12.29
CA MET A 98 3.98 2.28 -11.85
C MET A 98 2.89 1.21 -11.86
N HIS A 99 1.65 1.54 -11.46
CA HIS A 99 0.51 0.62 -11.57
C HIS A 99 0.26 0.21 -13.01
N GLU A 100 0.24 1.17 -13.93
CA GLU A 100 0.02 0.88 -15.35
C GLU A 100 1.14 0.04 -15.96
N VAL A 101 2.38 0.27 -15.55
CA VAL A 101 3.53 -0.54 -15.95
C VAL A 101 3.38 -1.97 -15.46
N VAL A 102 3.05 -2.20 -14.19
CA VAL A 102 2.86 -3.56 -13.66
C VAL A 102 1.67 -4.26 -14.34
N ASN A 103 0.57 -3.54 -14.57
CA ASN A 103 -0.66 -4.10 -15.16
C ASN A 103 -0.51 -4.45 -16.65
N HIS A 104 0.25 -3.66 -17.41
CA HIS A 104 0.37 -3.83 -18.87
C HIS A 104 1.72 -4.40 -19.33
N ILE A 105 2.73 -4.38 -18.47
CA ILE A 105 4.10 -4.86 -18.72
C ILE A 105 4.60 -5.64 -17.48
N PRO A 106 3.98 -6.78 -17.13
CA PRO A 106 4.30 -7.53 -15.92
C PRO A 106 5.77 -8.01 -15.86
N GLN A 107 6.47 -8.09 -17.00
CA GLN A 107 7.90 -8.38 -17.03
C GLN A 107 8.76 -7.34 -16.28
N LEU A 108 8.27 -6.11 -16.11
CA LEU A 108 8.94 -5.05 -15.36
C LEU A 108 8.53 -4.99 -13.88
N GLN A 109 7.69 -5.91 -13.39
CA GLN A 109 7.19 -5.89 -12.01
C GLN A 109 8.33 -5.84 -11.00
N MET A 110 9.38 -6.64 -11.18
CA MET A 110 10.53 -6.63 -10.27
C MET A 110 11.35 -5.34 -10.34
N ASP A 111 11.54 -4.78 -11.54
CA ASP A 111 12.24 -3.50 -11.72
C ASP A 111 11.47 -2.36 -11.03
N VAL A 112 10.12 -2.37 -11.12
CA VAL A 112 9.24 -1.41 -10.43
C VAL A 112 9.28 -1.59 -8.92
N GLN A 113 9.16 -2.82 -8.43
CA GLN A 113 9.20 -3.12 -7.00
C GLN A 113 10.53 -2.71 -6.37
N ASP A 114 11.66 -3.05 -7.01
CA ASP A 114 13.00 -2.69 -6.53
C ASP A 114 13.21 -1.17 -6.47
N GLY A 115 12.60 -0.42 -7.40
CA GLY A 115 12.64 1.04 -7.40
C GLY A 115 11.76 1.69 -6.33
N LEU A 116 10.49 1.28 -6.25
CA LEU A 116 9.56 1.76 -5.22
C LEU A 116 10.08 1.45 -3.82
N MET A 117 10.64 0.25 -3.62
CA MET A 117 11.11 -0.18 -2.31
C MET A 117 12.22 0.73 -1.74
N LYS A 118 13.10 1.25 -2.60
CA LYS A 118 14.15 2.20 -2.16
C LYS A 118 13.55 3.51 -1.66
N GLU A 119 12.58 4.05 -2.39
CA GLU A 119 11.87 5.28 -2.01
C GLU A 119 11.06 5.06 -0.73
N LEU A 120 10.28 3.98 -0.67
CA LEU A 120 9.45 3.66 0.49
C LEU A 120 10.27 3.41 1.75
N TYR A 121 11.37 2.67 1.65
CA TYR A 121 12.24 2.40 2.80
C TYR A 121 12.86 3.68 3.33
N MET A 122 13.36 4.55 2.45
CA MET A 122 13.92 5.85 2.84
C MET A 122 12.86 6.75 3.49
N ILE A 123 11.67 6.87 2.89
CA ILE A 123 10.61 7.74 3.41
C ILE A 123 10.09 7.23 4.76
N LEU A 124 9.86 5.91 4.89
CA LEU A 124 9.21 5.36 6.05
C LEU A 124 10.16 5.09 7.23
N THR A 125 11.43 4.76 6.97
CA THR A 125 12.37 4.40 8.04
C THR A 125 13.50 5.42 8.23
N GLY A 126 13.69 6.34 7.28
CA GLY A 126 14.85 7.23 7.20
C GLY A 126 16.16 6.52 6.83
N GLY A 127 16.11 5.20 6.57
CA GLY A 127 17.27 4.37 6.29
C GLY A 127 17.51 4.13 4.79
N VAL A 128 18.67 3.54 4.47
CA VAL A 128 18.96 3.03 3.13
C VAL A 128 18.54 1.57 3.06
N LEU A 129 17.82 1.19 2.01
CA LEU A 129 17.40 -0.19 1.77
C LEU A 129 18.63 -1.12 1.77
N PRO A 130 18.67 -2.16 2.63
CA PRO A 130 19.77 -3.11 2.67
C PRO A 130 19.99 -3.81 1.32
N SER A 131 21.25 -4.10 0.98
CA SER A 131 21.56 -4.84 -0.22
C SER A 131 21.13 -6.30 -0.09
N LYS A 132 20.69 -6.92 -1.19
CA LYS A 132 20.42 -8.38 -1.24
C LYS A 132 21.67 -9.23 -0.97
N LEU A 133 22.86 -8.63 -1.06
CA LEU A 133 24.14 -9.26 -0.76
C LEU A 133 24.57 -9.09 0.70
N ASP A 134 23.90 -8.22 1.46
CA ASP A 134 24.22 -8.02 2.86
C ASP A 134 23.78 -9.24 3.68
N PRO A 135 24.50 -9.58 4.77
CA PRO A 135 24.04 -10.61 5.69
C PRO A 135 22.66 -10.24 6.26
N PRO A 136 21.81 -11.25 6.57
CA PRO A 136 20.47 -11.00 7.10
C PRO A 136 20.54 -10.13 8.36
N LYS A 137 20.03 -8.90 8.25
CA LYS A 137 19.88 -7.99 9.39
C LYS A 137 18.47 -8.08 9.91
N LYS A 138 18.31 -7.97 11.22
CA LYS A 138 16.99 -7.83 11.82
C LYS A 138 16.33 -6.55 11.29
N PRO A 139 15.02 -6.58 10.97
CA PRO A 139 14.28 -5.39 10.60
C PRO A 139 14.48 -4.27 11.63
N ALA A 140 14.50 -3.03 11.15
CA ALA A 140 14.53 -1.87 12.03
C ALA A 140 13.25 -1.84 12.88
N LEU A 141 13.38 -1.43 14.14
CA LEU A 141 12.26 -1.21 15.04
C LEU A 141 12.26 0.25 15.50
N PRO A 142 11.09 0.88 15.65
CA PRO A 142 10.99 2.21 16.21
C PRO A 142 11.40 2.14 17.70
N THR A 143 12.31 3.02 18.10
CA THR A 143 12.80 3.11 19.50
C THR A 143 11.99 4.10 20.34
N SER A 144 11.18 4.94 19.68
CA SER A 144 10.34 5.96 20.29
C SER A 144 9.19 6.33 19.34
N THR A 145 8.23 7.12 19.82
CA THR A 145 7.13 7.64 19.00
C THR A 145 7.67 8.37 17.77
N LEU A 146 7.24 7.94 16.57
CA LEU A 146 7.73 8.48 15.32
C LEU A 146 7.27 9.94 15.12
N GLN A 147 8.23 10.82 14.89
CA GLN A 147 7.98 12.22 14.54
C GLN A 147 7.83 12.35 13.02
N VAL A 148 6.60 12.56 12.55
CA VAL A 148 6.29 12.63 11.12
C VAL A 148 6.39 14.07 10.62
N SER A 149 7.46 14.38 9.88
CA SER A 149 7.71 15.72 9.35
C SER A 149 6.87 16.06 8.11
N ASN A 150 6.58 15.09 7.24
CA ASN A 150 5.83 15.28 6.00
C ASN A 150 4.64 14.32 5.93
N VAL A 151 3.54 14.69 6.59
CA VAL A 151 2.32 13.89 6.68
C VAL A 151 1.80 13.44 5.30
N PRO A 152 1.64 14.32 4.28
CA PRO A 152 1.16 13.88 2.97
C PRO A 152 2.04 12.84 2.28
N LEU A 153 3.37 12.99 2.38
CA LEU A 153 4.31 12.05 1.77
C LEU A 153 4.33 10.70 2.51
N THR A 154 4.26 10.72 3.84
CA THR A 154 4.17 9.51 4.65
C THR A 154 2.89 8.72 4.35
N ILE A 155 1.74 9.41 4.25
CA ILE A 155 0.48 8.77 3.86
C ILE A 155 0.62 8.11 2.49
N LEU A 156 1.14 8.85 1.50
CA LEU A 156 1.35 8.31 0.16
C LEU A 156 2.27 7.08 0.16
N ALA A 157 3.33 7.08 0.97
CA ALA A 157 4.23 5.94 1.09
C ALA A 157 3.55 4.71 1.73
N LEU A 158 2.78 4.90 2.80
CA LEU A 158 2.00 3.83 3.44
C LEU A 158 0.95 3.25 2.49
N ASP A 159 0.20 4.10 1.79
CA ASP A 159 -0.79 3.68 0.79
C ASP A 159 -0.11 2.90 -0.34
N THR A 160 0.98 3.42 -0.90
CA THR A 160 1.75 2.75 -1.97
C THR A 160 2.27 1.38 -1.52
N LEU A 161 2.76 1.25 -0.27
CA LEU A 161 3.24 -0.02 0.26
C LEU A 161 2.10 -1.07 0.38
N GLY A 162 0.89 -0.62 0.74
CA GLY A 162 -0.28 -1.49 0.85
C GLY A 162 -0.94 -1.85 -0.50
N GLU A 163 -0.81 -0.99 -1.52
CA GLU A 163 -1.47 -1.16 -2.82
C GLU A 163 -0.71 -2.07 -3.80
N PHE A 164 0.63 -2.10 -3.74
CA PHE A 164 1.45 -2.93 -4.63
C PHE A 164 1.68 -4.34 -4.06
N ASP A 165 1.67 -5.35 -4.94
CA ASP A 165 1.90 -6.76 -4.58
C ASP A 165 3.40 -7.06 -4.38
N PHE A 166 4.02 -6.46 -3.36
CA PHE A 166 5.42 -6.66 -3.03
C PHE A 166 5.72 -8.07 -2.55
N GLN A 167 6.95 -8.53 -2.82
CA GLN A 167 7.42 -9.78 -2.26
C GLN A 167 7.48 -9.75 -0.73
N ARG A 168 7.18 -10.89 -0.09
CA ARG A 168 7.16 -11.04 1.38
C ARG A 168 8.43 -10.56 2.07
N HIS A 169 9.60 -10.84 1.51
CA HIS A 169 10.88 -10.43 2.10
C HIS A 169 11.04 -8.89 2.17
N TYR A 170 10.39 -8.16 1.27
CA TYR A 170 10.33 -6.71 1.36
C TYR A 170 9.38 -6.25 2.46
N LEU A 171 8.17 -6.81 2.48
CA LEU A 171 7.14 -6.44 3.45
C LEU A 171 7.55 -6.72 4.89
N GLU A 172 8.25 -7.82 5.12
CA GLU A 172 8.80 -8.22 6.42
C GLU A 172 9.60 -7.10 7.09
N MET A 173 10.37 -6.32 6.31
CA MET A 173 11.17 -5.22 6.84
C MET A 173 10.33 -4.06 7.41
N PHE A 174 9.06 -3.96 7.03
CA PHE A 174 8.17 -2.88 7.43
C PHE A 174 7.13 -3.29 8.46
N MET A 175 6.70 -4.56 8.46
CA MET A 175 5.51 -5.00 9.21
C MET A 175 5.49 -4.48 10.64
N GLN A 176 6.55 -4.78 11.40
CA GLN A 176 6.64 -4.37 12.79
C GLN A 176 6.98 -2.88 12.96
N TYR A 177 7.75 -2.31 12.04
CA TYR A 177 8.08 -0.88 12.09
C TYR A 177 6.84 0.01 11.95
N ILE A 178 5.92 -0.37 11.06
CA ILE A 178 4.67 0.36 10.84
C ILE A 178 3.71 0.13 12.01
N SER A 179 3.58 -1.11 12.48
CA SER A 179 2.66 -1.43 13.59
C SER A 179 3.06 -0.79 14.91
N ASP A 180 4.36 -0.75 15.20
CA ASP A 180 4.87 -0.28 16.50
C ASP A 180 5.25 1.21 16.45
N GLY A 181 5.15 1.85 15.27
CA GLY A 181 5.57 3.23 15.04
C GLY A 181 4.44 4.09 14.46
N TYR A 182 4.07 3.86 13.21
CA TYR A 182 3.11 4.71 12.51
C TYR A 182 1.67 4.57 13.03
N LEU A 183 1.29 3.40 13.57
CA LEU A 183 0.00 3.25 14.29
C LEU A 183 -0.05 4.04 15.60
N LEU A 184 1.08 4.49 16.14
CA LEU A 184 1.15 5.18 17.43
C LEU A 184 1.55 6.65 17.30
N CYS A 185 1.63 7.18 16.08
CA CYS A 185 2.04 8.56 15.85
C CYS A 185 0.90 9.57 16.11
N ASP A 186 1.26 10.83 16.30
CA ASP A 186 0.30 11.89 16.68
C ASP A 186 -0.75 12.17 15.59
N SER A 187 -0.35 12.07 14.32
CA SER A 187 -1.21 12.41 13.18
C SER A 187 -2.25 11.32 12.91
N VAL A 188 -3.52 11.65 13.16
CA VAL A 188 -4.67 10.77 12.88
C VAL A 188 -4.69 10.28 11.43
N ALA A 189 -4.40 11.17 10.49
CA ALA A 189 -4.37 10.83 9.07
C ALA A 189 -3.29 9.79 8.73
N VAL A 190 -2.13 9.86 9.40
CA VAL A 190 -1.06 8.86 9.24
C VAL A 190 -1.45 7.54 9.89
N ARG A 191 -2.06 7.56 11.10
CA ARG A 191 -2.57 6.35 11.74
C ARG A 191 -3.59 5.63 10.88
N LEU A 192 -4.52 6.35 10.25
CA LEU A 192 -5.49 5.78 9.30
C LEU A 192 -4.81 5.09 8.10
N ALA A 193 -3.81 5.73 7.51
CA ALA A 193 -3.04 5.12 6.42
C ALA A 193 -2.25 3.89 6.89
N ALA A 194 -1.67 3.95 8.10
CA ALA A 194 -0.94 2.85 8.71
C ALA A 194 -1.84 1.64 9.00
N VAL A 195 -3.08 1.84 9.47
CA VAL A 195 -4.07 0.77 9.65
C VAL A 195 -4.30 0.01 8.34
N ARG A 196 -4.61 0.74 7.26
CA ARG A 196 -4.86 0.15 5.93
C ARG A 196 -3.62 -0.57 5.41
N CYS A 197 -2.44 0.05 5.56
CA CYS A 197 -1.17 -0.55 5.18
C CYS A 197 -0.90 -1.85 5.96
N CYS A 198 -0.99 -1.84 7.30
CA CYS A 198 -0.80 -3.01 8.16
C CYS A 198 -1.74 -4.17 7.78
N ALA A 199 -3.01 -3.87 7.54
CA ALA A 199 -3.98 -4.86 7.08
C ALA A 199 -3.59 -5.44 5.71
N ALA A 200 -3.19 -4.59 4.76
CA ALA A 200 -2.81 -4.99 3.41
C ALA A 200 -1.53 -5.85 3.38
N ILE A 201 -0.43 -5.39 4.00
CA ILE A 201 0.87 -6.08 3.98
C ILE A 201 0.89 -7.40 4.74
N SER A 202 -0.10 -7.63 5.61
CA SER A 202 -0.28 -8.91 6.32
C SER A 202 -0.90 -9.99 5.42
N LYS A 203 -1.70 -9.61 4.41
CA LYS A 203 -2.42 -10.57 3.54
C LYS A 203 -1.49 -11.57 2.84
N PRO A 204 -0.33 -11.19 2.26
CA PRO A 204 0.58 -12.13 1.63
C PRO A 204 1.11 -13.22 2.57
N PHE A 205 1.29 -12.91 3.87
CA PHE A 205 1.78 -13.87 4.87
C PHE A 205 0.68 -14.83 5.32
N VAL A 206 -0.53 -14.30 5.52
CA VAL A 206 -1.74 -15.08 5.83
C VAL A 206 -2.03 -16.09 4.71
N LYS A 207 -2.01 -15.65 3.44
CA LYS A 207 -2.30 -16.51 2.27
C LYS A 207 -1.39 -17.72 2.14
N VAL A 208 -0.14 -17.60 2.59
CA VAL A 208 0.85 -18.68 2.49
C VAL A 208 0.99 -19.47 3.79
N PHE A 209 0.45 -18.99 4.91
CA PHE A 209 0.66 -19.56 6.24
C PHE A 209 0.40 -21.07 6.29
N GLU A 210 -0.71 -21.53 5.69
CA GLU A 210 -1.06 -22.95 5.65
C GLU A 210 -0.15 -23.80 4.76
N LYS A 211 0.55 -23.17 3.80
CA LYS A 211 1.42 -23.82 2.82
C LYS A 211 2.90 -23.81 3.22
N VAL A 212 3.28 -23.01 4.23
CA VAL A 212 4.66 -22.86 4.66
C VAL A 212 5.13 -24.11 5.42
N HIS A 213 6.39 -24.51 5.19
CA HIS A 213 7.03 -25.62 5.91
C HIS A 213 6.99 -25.40 7.43
N ARG A 214 6.83 -26.50 8.19
CA ARG A 214 6.64 -26.45 9.65
C ARG A 214 7.71 -25.62 10.38
N GLU A 215 8.96 -25.69 9.92
CA GLU A 215 10.11 -24.98 10.50
C GLU A 215 9.99 -23.45 10.42
N HIS A 216 9.36 -22.91 9.37
CA HIS A 216 9.17 -21.46 9.19
C HIS A 216 7.81 -20.98 9.69
N ARG A 217 6.88 -21.91 9.98
CA ARG A 217 5.50 -21.58 10.33
C ARG A 217 5.40 -20.77 11.62
N GLN A 218 6.22 -21.10 12.63
CA GLN A 218 6.24 -20.34 13.90
C GLN A 218 6.67 -18.89 13.68
N TRP A 219 7.64 -18.67 12.82
CA TRP A 219 8.14 -17.34 12.50
C TRP A 219 7.13 -16.53 11.69
N VAL A 220 6.50 -17.12 10.66
CA VAL A 220 5.42 -16.46 9.90
C VAL A 220 4.23 -16.14 10.81
N LEU A 221 3.89 -17.05 11.74
CA LEU A 221 2.84 -16.80 12.73
C LEU A 221 3.17 -15.59 13.59
N ALA A 222 4.42 -15.47 14.05
CA ALA A 222 4.86 -14.33 14.87
C ALA A 222 4.74 -13.01 14.12
N LEU A 223 5.08 -12.96 12.83
CA LEU A 223 4.91 -11.77 12.00
C LEU A 223 3.43 -11.36 11.86
N ILE A 224 2.57 -12.32 11.52
CA ILE A 224 1.13 -12.07 11.38
C ILE A 224 0.56 -11.57 12.72
N HIS A 225 0.83 -12.31 13.81
CA HIS A 225 0.28 -11.97 15.12
C HIS A 225 0.83 -10.67 15.69
N GLY A 226 2.07 -10.29 15.40
CA GLY A 226 2.64 -9.01 15.82
C GLY A 226 1.86 -7.82 15.27
N VAL A 227 1.56 -7.84 13.96
CA VAL A 227 0.77 -6.77 13.32
C VAL A 227 -0.70 -6.82 13.74
N LEU A 228 -1.31 -8.01 13.76
CA LEU A 228 -2.73 -8.14 14.15
C LEU A 228 -2.98 -7.70 15.59
N LYS A 229 -2.07 -8.03 16.51
CA LYS A 229 -2.20 -7.58 17.91
C LYS A 229 -2.20 -6.07 18.00
N SER A 230 -1.33 -5.40 17.25
CA SER A 230 -1.26 -3.94 17.21
C SER A 230 -2.51 -3.31 16.62
N LEU A 231 -3.07 -3.89 15.55
CA LEU A 231 -4.36 -3.46 14.98
C LEU A 231 -5.50 -3.65 15.99
N VAL A 232 -5.57 -4.80 16.65
CA VAL A 232 -6.61 -5.08 17.65
C VAL A 232 -6.45 -4.18 18.88
N SER A 233 -5.25 -3.87 19.33
CA SER A 233 -5.03 -2.85 20.37
C SER A 233 -5.51 -1.47 19.90
N ALA A 234 -5.18 -1.06 18.67
CA ALA A 234 -5.63 0.22 18.13
C ALA A 234 -7.16 0.33 18.05
N VAL A 235 -7.88 -0.77 17.79
CA VAL A 235 -9.36 -0.75 17.75
C VAL A 235 -10.00 -0.51 19.10
N VAL A 236 -9.29 -0.77 20.20
CA VAL A 236 -9.79 -0.61 21.57
C VAL A 236 -9.26 0.66 22.22
N GLU A 237 -8.00 1.00 21.95
CA GLU A 237 -7.24 1.99 22.71
C GLU A 237 -7.07 3.32 21.96
N ASP A 238 -7.28 3.40 20.63
CA ASP A 238 -7.08 4.65 19.91
C ASP A 238 -8.10 5.71 20.38
N PRO A 239 -7.64 6.94 20.70
CA PRO A 239 -8.52 8.00 21.17
C PRO A 239 -9.46 8.54 20.08
N GLN A 240 -9.20 8.26 18.80
CA GLN A 240 -10.00 8.74 17.68
C GLN A 240 -10.90 7.63 17.13
N VAL A 241 -12.20 7.90 17.15
CA VAL A 241 -13.22 6.94 16.68
C VAL A 241 -13.02 6.55 15.22
N GLU A 242 -12.54 7.48 14.38
CA GLU A 242 -12.29 7.24 12.97
C GLU A 242 -11.20 6.18 12.74
N VAL A 243 -10.18 6.15 13.62
CA VAL A 243 -9.12 5.13 13.55
C VAL A 243 -9.67 3.78 13.97
N ARG A 244 -10.43 3.72 15.07
CA ARG A 244 -11.10 2.49 15.53
C ARG A 244 -12.05 1.94 14.45
N LEU A 245 -12.89 2.78 13.85
CA LEU A 245 -13.76 2.40 12.73
C LEU A 245 -12.96 1.89 11.53
N CYS A 246 -11.84 2.54 11.18
CA CYS A 246 -10.98 2.12 10.07
C CYS A 246 -10.42 0.71 10.29
N VAL A 247 -10.02 0.36 11.52
CA VAL A 247 -9.56 -1.00 11.82
C VAL A 247 -10.70 -2.01 11.66
N LEU A 248 -11.89 -1.72 12.20
CA LEU A 248 -13.05 -2.60 12.04
C LEU A 248 -13.43 -2.79 10.57
N GLN A 249 -13.40 -1.73 9.76
CA GLN A 249 -13.63 -1.81 8.31
C GLN A 249 -12.63 -2.76 7.64
N CYS A 250 -11.34 -2.64 7.95
CA CYS A 250 -10.32 -3.57 7.44
C CYS A 250 -10.59 -5.03 7.85
N PHE A 251 -11.10 -5.27 9.06
CA PHE A 251 -11.47 -6.62 9.49
C PHE A 251 -12.72 -7.15 8.78
N CYS A 252 -13.71 -6.29 8.50
CA CYS A 252 -14.92 -6.66 7.78
C CYS A 252 -14.64 -7.07 6.33
N GLU A 253 -13.67 -6.41 5.69
CA GLU A 253 -13.23 -6.70 4.32
C GLU A 253 -12.22 -7.86 4.23
N ALA A 254 -11.82 -8.42 5.37
CA ALA A 254 -10.79 -9.45 5.43
C ALA A 254 -11.30 -10.81 4.90
N ASP A 255 -10.41 -11.59 4.30
CA ASP A 255 -10.73 -12.93 3.85
C ASP A 255 -10.79 -13.94 5.01
N ARG A 256 -11.33 -15.14 4.76
CA ARG A 256 -11.45 -16.20 5.79
C ARG A 256 -10.12 -16.56 6.45
N ALA A 257 -9.02 -16.54 5.70
CA ALA A 257 -7.72 -16.91 6.24
C ALA A 257 -7.22 -15.85 7.24
N PHE A 258 -7.48 -14.58 6.96
CA PHE A 258 -7.15 -13.50 7.89
C PHE A 258 -8.05 -13.54 9.13
N LEU A 259 -9.34 -13.76 8.92
CA LEU A 259 -10.34 -13.89 9.98
C LEU A 259 -10.04 -15.05 10.94
N SER A 260 -9.46 -16.16 10.48
CA SER A 260 -9.09 -17.28 11.36
C SER A 260 -7.95 -16.93 12.34
N HIS A 261 -7.07 -16.00 11.97
CA HIS A 261 -6.05 -15.45 12.89
C HIS A 261 -6.67 -14.46 13.87
N LEU A 262 -7.65 -13.65 13.45
CA LEU A 262 -8.41 -12.78 14.35
C LEU A 262 -9.27 -13.56 15.35
N ALA A 263 -9.68 -14.78 15.01
CA ALA A 263 -10.46 -15.66 15.87
C ALA A 263 -9.65 -16.37 16.96
N GLN A 264 -8.33 -16.14 17.04
CA GLN A 264 -7.51 -16.74 18.09
C GLN A 264 -7.91 -16.17 19.46
N PRO A 265 -7.85 -16.97 20.55
CA PRO A 265 -8.37 -16.58 21.85
C PRO A 265 -7.85 -15.22 22.35
N GLU A 266 -6.56 -14.95 22.16
CA GLU A 266 -5.92 -13.72 22.62
C GLU A 266 -6.41 -12.49 21.84
N MET A 267 -6.67 -12.64 20.54
CA MET A 267 -7.19 -11.58 19.69
C MET A 267 -8.66 -11.31 20.01
N LEU A 268 -9.47 -12.36 20.17
CA LEU A 268 -10.88 -12.25 20.54
C LEU A 268 -11.08 -11.57 21.90
N GLN A 269 -10.26 -11.92 22.89
CA GLN A 269 -10.33 -11.30 24.21
C GLN A 269 -10.19 -9.78 24.16
N LEU A 270 -9.27 -9.26 23.34
CA LEU A 270 -9.10 -7.83 23.15
C LEU A 270 -10.25 -7.23 22.33
N GLN A 271 -10.65 -7.89 21.24
CA GLN A 271 -11.75 -7.40 20.39
C GLN A 271 -13.08 -7.27 21.15
N PHE A 272 -13.36 -8.14 22.12
CA PHE A 272 -14.58 -8.03 22.92
C PHE A 272 -14.69 -6.74 23.72
N MET A 273 -13.58 -6.05 23.99
CA MET A 273 -13.62 -4.73 24.61
C MET A 273 -14.35 -3.69 23.73
N CYS A 274 -14.45 -3.92 22.40
CA CYS A 274 -15.23 -3.08 21.50
C CYS A 274 -16.74 -3.08 21.83
N LEU A 275 -17.27 -4.15 22.45
CA LEU A 275 -18.67 -4.19 22.90
C LEU A 275 -18.94 -3.23 24.06
N HIS A 276 -17.88 -2.73 24.68
CA HIS A 276 -17.92 -1.79 25.79
C HIS A 276 -17.33 -0.43 25.40
N ASP A 277 -17.11 -0.17 24.11
CA ASP A 277 -16.58 1.10 23.60
C ASP A 277 -17.51 2.28 23.96
N GLU A 278 -16.98 3.48 24.20
CA GLU A 278 -17.84 4.63 24.52
C GLU A 278 -18.74 5.10 23.36
N LYS A 279 -18.45 4.70 22.12
CA LYS A 279 -19.22 5.03 20.92
C LYS A 279 -20.07 3.85 20.47
N LEU A 280 -21.38 4.08 20.36
CA LEU A 280 -22.33 3.05 19.90
C LEU A 280 -21.99 2.52 18.50
N GLU A 281 -21.51 3.37 17.60
CA GLU A 281 -21.12 2.98 16.23
C GLU A 281 -20.03 1.90 16.22
N ILE A 282 -19.07 1.94 17.15
CA ILE A 282 -18.03 0.91 17.30
C ILE A 282 -18.66 -0.41 17.77
N GLN A 283 -19.53 -0.34 18.78
CA GLN A 283 -20.23 -1.50 19.30
C GLN A 283 -21.07 -2.19 18.23
N GLU A 284 -21.81 -1.42 17.42
CA GLU A 284 -22.67 -1.91 16.35
C GLU A 284 -21.88 -2.58 15.24
N VAL A 285 -20.84 -1.91 14.71
CA VAL A 285 -20.00 -2.50 13.65
C VAL A 285 -19.34 -3.80 14.15
N HIS A 286 -18.82 -3.80 15.38
CA HIS A 286 -18.24 -5.01 15.94
C HIS A 286 -19.30 -6.11 16.10
N LEU A 287 -20.49 -5.80 16.64
CA LEU A 287 -21.54 -6.80 16.90
C LEU A 287 -22.13 -7.41 15.63
N PHE A 288 -22.37 -6.60 14.59
CA PHE A 288 -23.09 -7.05 13.41
C PHE A 288 -22.19 -7.55 12.28
N SER A 289 -20.99 -6.95 12.11
CA SER A 289 -20.17 -7.22 10.92
C SER A 289 -19.06 -8.24 11.19
N ILE A 290 -18.45 -8.25 12.39
CA ILE A 290 -17.31 -9.13 12.69
C ILE A 290 -17.76 -10.59 12.96
N PRO A 291 -18.76 -10.87 13.82
CA PRO A 291 -19.22 -12.24 14.08
C PRO A 291 -19.66 -13.00 12.83
N GLN A 292 -20.33 -12.33 11.88
CA GLN A 292 -20.75 -12.93 10.61
C GLN A 292 -19.55 -13.47 9.82
N GLY A 293 -18.47 -12.70 9.74
CA GLY A 293 -17.22 -13.16 9.11
C GLY A 293 -16.54 -14.31 9.87
N LEU A 294 -16.75 -14.38 11.19
CA LEU A 294 -16.17 -15.37 12.10
C LEU A 294 -17.08 -16.59 12.36
N GLU A 295 -18.19 -16.75 11.65
CA GLU A 295 -19.23 -17.78 11.89
C GLU A 295 -18.71 -19.23 11.86
N GLN A 296 -17.60 -19.54 11.20
CA GLN A 296 -16.99 -20.88 11.25
C GLN A 296 -16.17 -21.14 12.53
N HIS A 297 -15.95 -20.13 13.36
CA HIS A 297 -15.29 -20.19 14.67
C HIS A 297 -16.26 -19.82 15.82
N SER A 298 -17.56 -19.75 15.48
CA SER A 298 -18.70 -19.23 16.25
C SER A 298 -18.95 -19.87 17.61
N ALA A 299 -18.59 -21.13 17.85
CA ALA A 299 -18.93 -21.77 19.13
C ALA A 299 -18.31 -21.02 20.33
N ARG A 300 -17.06 -20.55 20.21
CA ARG A 300 -16.39 -19.80 21.29
C ARG A 300 -16.89 -18.36 21.37
N LEU A 301 -17.07 -17.70 20.23
CA LEU A 301 -17.60 -16.34 20.14
C LEU A 301 -19.01 -16.24 20.72
N LEU A 302 -19.93 -17.13 20.32
CA LEU A 302 -21.30 -17.18 20.86
C LEU A 302 -21.31 -17.51 22.35
N THR A 303 -20.44 -18.40 22.82
CA THR A 303 -20.34 -18.73 24.25
C THR A 303 -19.79 -17.56 25.08
N GLN A 304 -18.89 -16.74 24.52
CA GLN A 304 -18.36 -15.55 25.19
C GLN A 304 -19.32 -14.36 25.11
N LEU A 305 -19.97 -14.13 23.97
CA LEU A 305 -21.03 -13.13 23.79
C LEU A 305 -22.21 -13.36 24.73
N THR A 306 -22.66 -14.60 24.87
CA THR A 306 -23.72 -14.96 25.83
C THR A 306 -23.32 -14.74 27.29
N ARG A 307 -22.03 -14.87 27.62
CA ARG A 307 -21.51 -14.61 28.97
C ARG A 307 -21.29 -13.14 29.28
N GLN A 308 -20.72 -12.37 28.36
CA GLN A 308 -20.29 -10.99 28.61
C GLN A 308 -21.37 -9.96 28.29
N SER A 309 -22.23 -10.25 27.31
CA SER A 309 -23.16 -9.29 26.73
C SER A 309 -24.54 -9.90 26.42
N PRO A 310 -25.23 -10.52 27.41
CA PRO A 310 -26.49 -11.24 27.19
C PRO A 310 -27.65 -10.36 26.69
N LYS A 311 -27.54 -9.02 26.84
CA LYS A 311 -28.53 -8.06 26.37
C LYS A 311 -28.65 -8.01 24.84
N PHE A 312 -27.60 -8.37 24.11
CA PHE A 312 -27.55 -8.33 22.66
C PHE A 312 -27.98 -9.65 21.98
N MET A 313 -28.28 -10.69 22.76
CA MET A 313 -28.75 -12.01 22.28
C MET A 313 -30.28 -12.18 22.37
N ARG A 314 -31.02 -11.14 22.76
CA ARG A 314 -32.49 -11.24 22.78
C ARG A 314 -33.01 -11.15 21.34
N PRO A 315 -33.77 -12.16 20.86
CA PRO A 315 -34.49 -12.01 19.61
C PRO A 315 -35.49 -10.87 19.79
N TYR A 316 -35.48 -9.92 18.86
CA TYR A 316 -36.65 -9.07 18.63
C TYR A 316 -37.79 -9.93 18.08
#